data_AF-A0AA96KE53-F1
#
_entry.id   AF-A0AA96KE53-F1
#
_cell.length_a   1.000
_cell.length_b   1.000
_cell.length_c   1.000
_cell.angle_alpha   90.00
_cell.angle_beta   90.00
_cell.angle_gamma   90.00
#
_symmetry.space_group_name_H-M   'P 1'
#
loop_
_entity.id
_entity.type
_entity.pdbx_description
1 polymer ?
#
loop_
_entity_poly.entity_id
_entity_poly.type
_entity_poly.pdbx_seq_one_letter_code
_entity_poly.pdbx_strand_id
1 'polypeptide(L)'
;MNLYALAKKCVIASGTILIASLTSSLSYAELVGYKFENIRPSYWGAYPGPDLNEVSGAIVYGKMDEQFGFLPETLEIKFPRATDYKVSGFKRQESHPYGLAGSTDAWIYKDVLAEFDDPSFYPRQSKTVRLKVTTNKSTFNDPAMSQGETIFEFSGELSPIYERTLADSVSVTIDNKKVLIDLYQDYRINDGTMGVHPEGFDLRVNWLGHGQKDLLTYTGGSCYVGEGCKAVALKLTTEILPPAMEPEHFYEVEFMDRSGYKQISPRLSLRDLLNENFPPTP
;
A
#
# COMPACT_ATOMS: atom_id res chain seq x y z
N MET A 1 -24.19 18.98 -82.28
CA MET A 1 -23.34 20.15 -81.99
C MET A 1 -23.78 20.68 -80.64
N ASN A 2 -22.91 20.60 -79.63
CA ASN A 2 -23.01 21.22 -78.29
C ASN A 2 -24.19 20.80 -77.37
N LEU A 3 -24.10 20.78 -76.05
CA LEU A 3 -23.06 20.55 -75.03
C LEU A 3 -23.86 20.72 -73.70
N TYR A 4 -23.80 19.73 -72.78
CA TYR A 4 -23.92 19.84 -71.31
C TYR A 4 -25.17 20.44 -70.59
N ALA A 5 -25.70 19.68 -69.61
CA ALA A 5 -26.00 20.08 -68.22
C ALA A 5 -26.83 18.95 -67.52
N LEU A 6 -26.30 18.05 -66.67
CA LEU A 6 -25.85 18.13 -65.26
C LEU A 6 -26.94 18.40 -64.19
N ALA A 7 -26.91 17.54 -63.15
CA ALA A 7 -27.56 17.55 -61.83
C ALA A 7 -28.97 16.91 -61.76
N LYS A 8 -29.30 15.98 -60.84
CA LYS A 8 -28.90 15.84 -59.43
C LYS A 8 -28.88 14.36 -59.01
N LYS A 9 -27.76 13.88 -58.46
CA LYS A 9 -27.72 12.68 -57.59
C LYS A 9 -27.57 13.17 -56.16
N CYS A 10 -28.57 12.87 -55.33
CA CYS A 10 -28.52 13.07 -53.89
C CYS A 10 -27.65 11.95 -53.30
N VAL A 11 -26.47 12.30 -52.79
CA VAL A 11 -25.60 11.40 -52.03
C VAL A 11 -25.93 11.62 -50.56
N ILE A 12 -26.49 10.60 -49.91
CA ILE A 12 -26.64 10.55 -48.46
C ILE A 12 -25.27 10.17 -47.89
N ALA A 13 -24.55 11.14 -47.37
CA ALA A 13 -23.32 10.92 -46.62
C ALA A 13 -23.70 10.48 -45.18
N SER A 14 -23.58 9.19 -44.90
CA SER A 14 -23.58 8.67 -43.52
C SER A 14 -22.29 9.11 -42.82
N GLY A 15 -22.38 10.16 -42.00
CA GLY A 15 -21.31 10.58 -41.11
C GLY A 15 -21.26 9.69 -39.87
N THR A 16 -20.31 8.77 -39.82
CA THR A 16 -19.97 8.03 -38.60
C THR A 16 -19.15 8.96 -37.70
N ILE A 17 -19.75 9.49 -36.64
CA ILE A 17 -19.04 10.25 -35.61
C ILE A 17 -18.29 9.24 -34.74
N LEU A 18 -16.97 9.17 -34.92
CA LEU A 18 -16.07 8.40 -34.07
C LEU A 18 -15.85 9.20 -32.77
N ILE A 19 -16.62 8.92 -31.72
CA ILE A 19 -16.36 9.47 -30.38
C ILE A 19 -15.19 8.67 -29.79
N ALA A 20 -13.97 9.14 -30.03
CA ALA A 20 -12.80 8.67 -29.30
C ALA A 20 -12.89 9.21 -27.87
N SER A 21 -13.45 8.40 -26.96
CA SER A 21 -13.41 8.63 -25.52
C SER A 21 -11.95 8.55 -25.06
N LEU A 22 -11.31 9.71 -24.97
CA LEU A 22 -10.06 9.90 -24.25
C LEU A 22 -10.35 9.68 -22.76
N THR A 23 -10.25 8.44 -22.30
CA THR A 23 -10.10 8.16 -20.87
C THR A 23 -8.71 8.62 -20.47
N SER A 24 -8.61 9.88 -20.03
CA SER A 24 -7.46 10.36 -19.30
C SER A 24 -7.34 9.52 -18.02
N SER A 25 -6.37 8.60 -17.98
CA SER A 25 -5.97 7.95 -16.74
C SER A 25 -5.38 9.02 -15.84
N LEU A 26 -6.18 9.55 -14.92
CA LEU A 26 -5.67 10.33 -13.80
C LEU A 26 -4.81 9.38 -12.97
N SER A 27 -3.49 9.45 -13.13
CA SER A 27 -2.56 8.80 -12.23
C SER A 27 -2.62 9.54 -10.89
N TYR A 28 -3.60 9.19 -10.07
CA TYR A 28 -3.55 9.55 -8.67
C TYR A 28 -2.41 8.72 -8.06
N ALA A 29 -1.29 9.36 -7.74
CA ALA A 29 -0.20 8.71 -7.02
C ALA A 29 -0.75 8.26 -5.67
N GLU A 30 -0.97 6.95 -5.53
CA GLU A 30 -1.57 6.34 -4.35
C GLU A 30 -0.70 6.62 -3.12
N LEU A 31 -1.34 7.05 -2.03
CA LEU A 31 -0.67 7.28 -0.75
C LEU A 31 -0.39 5.94 -0.09
N VAL A 32 0.87 5.67 0.22
CA VAL A 32 1.31 4.50 0.98
C VAL A 32 1.50 4.92 2.43
N GLY A 33 1.01 4.12 3.37
CA GLY A 33 1.13 4.37 4.81
C GLY A 33 1.99 3.35 5.53
N TYR A 34 2.73 3.79 6.54
CA TYR A 34 3.38 2.92 7.53
C TYR A 34 3.01 3.39 8.94
N LYS A 35 2.65 2.45 9.81
CA LYS A 35 2.58 2.66 11.26
C LYS A 35 3.91 2.23 11.89
N PHE A 36 4.31 2.88 12.97
CA PHE A 36 5.43 2.45 13.78
C PHE A 36 4.94 1.49 14.87
N GLU A 37 5.59 0.35 14.97
CA GLU A 37 5.39 -0.66 16.02
C GLU A 37 6.61 -0.70 16.95
N ASN A 38 6.43 -1.29 18.13
CA ASN A 38 7.50 -1.46 19.12
C ASN A 38 8.24 -0.14 19.44
N ILE A 39 7.49 0.96 19.54
CA ILE A 39 8.02 2.31 19.68
C ILE A 39 8.81 2.46 20.98
N ARG A 40 10.03 2.99 20.87
CA ARG A 40 10.95 3.30 21.96
C ARG A 40 11.22 4.81 21.98
N PRO A 41 10.46 5.58 22.77
CA PRO A 41 10.67 7.01 22.89
C PRO A 41 11.91 7.32 23.74
N SER A 42 12.56 8.43 23.43
CA SER A 42 13.62 9.07 24.20
C SER A 42 13.35 10.57 24.22
N TYR A 43 13.17 11.13 25.41
CA TYR A 43 12.87 12.54 25.62
C TYR A 43 14.00 13.21 26.37
N TRP A 44 14.45 14.36 25.87
CA TRP A 44 15.41 15.20 26.54
C TRP A 44 14.65 16.45 27.02
N GLY A 45 14.33 16.48 28.31
CA GLY A 45 13.63 17.58 28.99
C GLY A 45 14.46 18.87 29.10
N ALA A 46 15.21 19.22 28.06
CA ALA A 46 16.04 20.41 27.99
C ALA A 46 15.22 21.71 28.07
N TYR A 47 13.93 21.65 27.72
CA TYR A 47 13.00 22.77 27.79
C TYR A 47 11.78 22.42 28.63
N PRO A 48 11.21 23.39 29.40
CA PRO A 48 9.86 23.25 29.92
C PRO A 48 8.94 22.90 28.75
N GLY A 49 7.96 22.02 28.92
CA GLY A 49 7.20 21.61 27.74
C GLY A 49 6.16 20.53 27.98
N PRO A 50 5.52 20.08 26.88
CA PRO A 50 4.61 18.95 26.91
C PRO A 50 5.29 17.67 27.40
N ASP A 51 4.54 16.78 28.04
CA ASP A 51 5.02 15.45 28.40
C ASP A 51 5.09 14.56 27.15
N LEU A 52 6.30 14.44 26.59
CA LEU A 52 6.60 13.64 25.40
C LEU A 52 7.23 12.28 25.75
N ASN A 53 7.20 11.85 27.02
CA ASN A 53 7.90 10.64 27.46
C ASN A 53 7.29 9.34 26.92
N GLU A 54 6.07 9.39 26.39
CA GLU A 54 5.31 8.24 25.89
C GLU A 54 4.73 8.53 24.50
N VAL A 55 4.77 7.55 23.60
CA VAL A 55 4.10 7.61 22.28
C VAL A 55 3.04 6.53 22.22
N SER A 56 1.79 6.92 21.97
CA SER A 56 0.68 5.97 21.83
C SER A 56 0.52 5.47 20.39
N GLY A 57 1.11 6.16 19.42
CA GLY A 57 1.21 5.69 18.03
C GLY A 57 1.92 6.71 17.14
N ALA A 58 2.52 6.23 16.07
CA ALA A 58 3.06 7.10 15.02
C ALA A 58 2.76 6.51 13.64
N ILE A 59 2.39 7.37 12.70
CA ILE A 59 2.05 6.99 11.33
C ILE A 59 2.71 7.97 10.36
N VAL A 60 3.28 7.44 9.28
CA VAL A 60 3.82 8.21 8.17
C VAL A 60 3.08 7.81 6.90
N TYR A 61 2.65 8.80 6.12
CA TYR A 61 2.14 8.58 4.76
C TYR A 61 3.04 9.27 3.75
N GLY A 62 3.16 8.67 2.57
CA GLY A 62 4.01 9.16 1.50
C GLY A 62 3.66 8.54 0.16
N LYS A 63 4.52 8.77 -0.82
CA LYS A 63 4.38 8.25 -2.19
C LYS A 63 5.58 7.41 -2.56
N MET A 64 5.36 6.40 -3.40
CA MET A 64 6.46 5.64 -3.99
C MET A 64 6.97 6.33 -5.25
N ASP A 65 8.18 6.87 -5.18
CA ASP A 65 8.92 7.43 -6.30
C ASP A 65 9.79 6.34 -6.96
N GLU A 66 9.86 6.35 -8.29
CA GLU A 66 10.59 5.32 -9.06
C GLU A 66 12.10 5.39 -8.86
N GLN A 67 12.63 6.60 -8.69
CA GLN A 67 14.06 6.85 -8.56
C GLN A 67 14.52 6.77 -7.11
N PHE A 68 13.67 7.21 -6.19
CA PHE A 68 14.05 7.46 -4.80
C PHE A 68 13.37 6.56 -3.77
N GLY A 69 12.42 5.72 -4.19
CA GLY A 69 11.63 4.88 -3.28
C GLY A 69 10.58 5.70 -2.54
N PHE A 70 10.28 5.32 -1.29
CA PHE A 70 9.26 6.02 -0.51
C PHE A 70 9.68 7.45 -0.16
N LEU A 71 8.85 8.42 -0.54
CA LEU A 71 8.97 9.82 -0.17
C LEU A 71 7.91 10.15 0.89
N PRO A 72 8.29 10.40 2.15
CA PRO A 72 7.31 10.79 3.17
C PRO A 72 6.67 12.12 2.78
N GLU A 73 5.37 12.25 3.01
CA GLU A 73 4.62 13.50 2.80
C GLU A 73 4.05 14.04 4.10
N THR A 74 3.61 13.14 5.00
CA THR A 74 3.03 13.48 6.30
C THR A 74 3.52 12.55 7.40
N LEU A 75 3.59 13.08 8.62
CA LEU A 75 3.89 12.34 9.83
C LEU A 75 2.93 12.80 10.92
N GLU A 76 2.33 11.83 11.60
CA GLU A 76 1.50 12.02 12.79
C GLU A 76 2.09 11.21 13.94
N ILE A 77 2.34 11.86 15.08
CA ILE A 77 2.78 11.24 16.33
C ILE A 77 1.73 11.57 17.39
N LYS A 78 1.22 10.53 18.05
CA LYS A 78 0.23 10.63 19.09
C LYS A 78 0.88 10.50 20.46
N PHE A 79 0.52 11.42 21.35
CA PHE A 79 1.00 11.47 22.72
C PHE A 79 -0.18 11.31 23.67
N PRO A 80 -0.07 10.50 24.74
CA PRO A 80 -1.17 10.32 25.69
C PRO A 80 -1.40 11.54 26.59
N ARG A 81 -0.38 12.38 26.78
CA ARG A 81 -0.38 13.52 27.73
C ARG A 81 -0.01 14.86 27.09
N ALA A 82 0.00 14.90 25.76
CA ALA A 82 0.22 16.11 24.98
C ALA A 82 -0.64 16.07 23.72
N THR A 83 -0.85 17.23 23.09
CA THR A 83 -1.51 17.27 21.78
C THR A 83 -0.67 16.52 20.75
N ASP A 84 -1.32 15.81 19.83
CA ASP A 84 -0.66 15.12 18.71
C ASP A 84 0.22 16.07 17.91
N TYR A 85 1.39 15.56 17.49
CA TYR A 85 2.28 16.27 16.59
C TYR A 85 1.97 15.84 15.15
N LYS A 86 1.60 16.78 14.30
CA LYS A 86 1.31 16.55 12.88
C LYS A 86 2.14 17.49 12.04
N VAL A 87 2.83 16.94 11.04
CA VAL A 87 3.66 17.73 10.14
C VAL A 87 3.56 17.17 8.72
N SER A 88 3.66 18.06 7.74
CA SER A 88 3.58 17.74 6.33
C SER A 88 4.62 18.51 5.52
N GLY A 89 4.86 18.07 4.28
CA GLY A 89 5.76 18.77 3.36
C GLY A 89 7.22 18.42 3.61
N PHE A 90 7.49 17.13 3.88
CA PHE A 90 8.85 16.62 3.98
C PHE A 90 9.63 16.88 2.70
N LYS A 91 10.85 17.39 2.87
CA LYS A 91 11.81 17.62 1.80
C LYS A 91 13.06 16.79 2.05
N ARG A 92 13.61 16.24 0.97
CA ARG A 92 14.92 15.60 0.98
C ARG A 92 16.00 16.68 0.86
N GLN A 93 17.12 16.56 1.59
CA GLN A 93 18.27 17.42 1.35
C GLN A 93 19.22 16.79 0.32
N GLU A 94 19.89 17.62 -0.48
CA GLU A 94 20.89 17.16 -1.45
C GLU A 94 22.14 16.56 -0.78
N SER A 95 22.54 17.09 0.39
CA SER A 95 23.75 16.67 1.10
C SER A 95 23.52 15.56 2.14
N HIS A 96 22.27 15.41 2.62
CA HIS A 96 21.85 14.36 3.53
C HIS A 96 20.46 13.88 3.13
N PRO A 97 20.25 12.59 2.89
CA PRO A 97 18.99 12.13 2.31
C PRO A 97 17.82 12.11 3.32
N TYR A 98 17.98 12.71 4.51
CA TYR A 98 16.94 12.77 5.53
C TYR A 98 15.72 13.55 5.05
N GLY A 99 14.54 13.02 5.35
CA GLY A 99 13.28 13.74 5.18
C GLY A 99 13.11 14.75 6.30
N LEU A 100 12.94 16.02 5.95
CA LEU A 100 12.72 17.11 6.90
C LEU A 100 11.41 17.83 6.66
N ALA A 101 10.62 18.01 7.72
CA ALA A 101 9.43 18.86 7.68
C ALA A 101 9.35 19.72 8.94
N GLY A 102 9.03 21.01 8.77
CA GLY A 102 8.86 21.96 9.86
C GLY A 102 7.38 22.19 10.16
N SER A 103 7.06 22.37 11.44
CA SER A 103 5.78 22.90 11.91
C SER A 103 6.03 24.17 12.72
N THR A 104 5.15 25.16 12.56
CA THR A 104 5.16 26.40 13.33
C THR A 104 4.20 26.28 14.51
N ASP A 105 4.56 26.87 15.64
CA ASP A 105 3.74 26.96 16.85
C ASP A 105 3.28 25.59 17.40
N ALA A 106 4.18 24.60 17.35
CA ALA A 106 3.95 23.29 17.93
C ALA A 106 4.17 23.33 19.46
N TRP A 107 3.07 23.17 20.20
CA TRP A 107 2.99 23.28 21.65
C TRP A 107 3.42 24.67 22.15
N ILE A 108 4.58 24.76 22.82
CA ILE A 108 5.16 26.01 23.30
C ILE A 108 6.35 26.47 22.44
N TYR A 109 6.73 25.68 21.44
CA TYR A 109 7.88 25.95 20.60
C TYR A 109 7.43 26.68 19.34
N LYS A 110 8.17 27.74 18.99
CA LYS A 110 7.90 28.52 17.79
C LYS A 110 8.05 27.68 16.52
N ASP A 111 9.07 26.83 16.47
CA ASP A 111 9.41 26.03 15.30
C ASP A 111 9.94 24.65 15.74
N VAL A 112 9.29 23.59 15.24
CA VAL A 112 9.70 22.19 15.47
C VAL A 112 9.92 21.53 14.12
N LEU A 113 11.10 20.91 13.97
CA LEU A 113 11.53 20.17 12.80
C LEU A 113 11.44 18.68 13.09
N ALA A 114 10.73 17.94 12.23
CA ALA A 114 10.77 16.49 12.21
C ALA A 114 11.82 16.00 11.21
N GLU A 115 12.60 15.00 11.61
CA GLU A 115 13.67 14.40 10.83
C GLU A 115 13.62 12.88 10.89
N PHE A 116 13.73 12.22 9.74
CA PHE A 116 13.99 10.78 9.66
C PHE A 116 15.48 10.50 9.57
N ASP A 117 15.95 9.45 10.24
CA ASP A 117 17.36 9.04 10.27
C ASP A 117 17.90 8.41 8.99
N ASP A 118 17.05 8.07 8.02
CA ASP A 118 17.41 7.60 6.68
C ASP A 118 16.17 7.62 5.76
N PRO A 119 16.29 7.97 4.46
CA PRO A 119 15.20 8.03 3.49
C PRO A 119 14.49 6.71 3.17
N SER A 120 15.10 5.55 3.43
CA SER A 120 14.62 4.29 2.89
C SER A 120 13.52 3.70 3.76
N PHE A 121 12.29 3.56 3.28
CA PHE A 121 11.22 2.95 4.08
C PHE A 121 10.98 1.53 3.59
N TYR A 122 11.44 0.56 4.38
CA TYR A 122 11.15 -0.85 4.17
C TYR A 122 10.33 -1.42 5.33
N PRO A 123 9.35 -2.29 5.07
CA PRO A 123 8.65 -3.02 6.12
C PRO A 123 9.64 -3.72 7.07
N ARG A 124 9.30 -3.74 8.37
CA ARG A 124 10.07 -4.32 9.48
C ARG A 124 11.44 -3.67 9.74
N GLN A 125 11.80 -2.63 9.00
CA GLN A 125 12.99 -1.86 9.31
C GLN A 125 12.71 -0.94 10.50
N SER A 126 13.64 -0.90 11.47
CA SER A 126 13.60 0.12 12.52
C SER A 126 13.93 1.48 11.92
N LYS A 127 13.11 2.48 12.25
CA LYS A 127 13.29 3.87 11.86
C LYS A 127 13.28 4.79 13.04
N THR A 128 14.15 5.79 13.00
CA THR A 128 14.22 6.82 14.03
C THR A 128 13.65 8.13 13.49
N VAL A 129 12.77 8.71 14.28
CA VAL A 129 12.23 10.06 14.04
C VAL A 129 12.72 10.97 15.15
N ARG A 130 13.28 12.12 14.79
CA ARG A 130 13.73 13.15 15.72
C ARG A 130 12.88 14.41 15.57
N LEU A 131 12.45 14.97 16.69
CA LEU A 131 11.88 16.30 16.78
C LEU A 131 12.93 17.25 17.35
N LYS A 132 13.24 18.30 16.58
CA LYS A 132 14.24 19.31 16.92
C LYS A 132 13.58 20.67 17.03
N VAL A 133 13.90 21.42 18.07
CA VAL A 133 13.47 22.83 18.19
C VAL A 133 14.48 23.71 17.50
N THR A 134 14.03 24.55 16.58
CA THR A 134 14.90 25.48 15.85
C THR A 134 14.72 26.88 16.41
N THR A 135 15.81 27.48 16.87
CA THR A 135 15.82 28.84 17.44
C THR A 135 16.15 29.91 16.39
N ASN A 136 16.81 29.49 15.30
CA ASN A 136 17.27 30.37 14.23
C ASN A 136 16.58 30.01 12.91
N LYS A 137 15.57 30.79 12.51
CA LYS A 137 15.17 30.85 11.10
C LYS A 137 16.23 31.65 10.36
N SER A 138 17.03 31.01 9.53
CA SER A 138 17.62 31.71 8.39
C SER A 138 16.44 32.31 7.60
N THR A 139 16.54 33.56 7.14
CA THR A 139 15.50 34.26 6.37
C THR A 139 15.10 33.56 5.06
N PHE A 140 15.81 32.49 4.68
CA PHE A 140 15.39 31.52 3.68
C PHE A 140 14.67 30.37 4.39
N ASN A 141 13.38 30.18 4.10
CA ASN A 141 12.46 29.14 4.61
C ASN A 141 12.88 27.70 4.20
N ASP A 142 14.15 27.36 4.33
CA ASP A 142 14.69 26.06 4.03
C ASP A 142 14.92 25.29 5.33
N PRO A 143 14.09 24.26 5.62
CA PRO A 143 14.34 23.33 6.73
C PRO A 143 15.75 22.74 6.68
N ALA A 144 16.39 22.68 5.50
CA ALA A 144 17.71 22.11 5.34
C ALA A 144 18.83 22.90 6.00
N MET A 145 18.63 24.20 6.24
CA MET A 145 19.62 25.07 6.90
C MET A 145 19.33 25.26 8.40
N SER A 146 18.29 24.61 8.93
CA SER A 146 17.83 24.81 10.29
C SER A 146 18.51 23.81 11.23
N GLN A 147 19.57 24.25 11.92
CA GLN A 147 20.12 23.50 13.05
C GLN A 147 19.22 23.71 14.28
N GLY A 148 18.84 22.62 14.93
CA GLY A 148 17.99 22.63 16.11
C GLY A 148 18.42 21.61 17.15
N GLU A 149 18.06 21.84 18.40
CA GLU A 149 18.32 20.92 19.50
C GLU A 149 17.24 19.83 19.52
N THR A 150 17.65 18.56 19.56
CA THR A 150 16.72 17.43 19.67
C THR A 150 16.04 17.48 21.03
N ILE A 151 14.73 17.64 21.03
CA ILE A 151 13.91 17.61 22.25
C ILE A 151 13.31 16.22 22.48
N PHE A 152 13.13 15.46 21.41
CA PHE A 152 12.47 14.17 21.45
C PHE A 152 12.91 13.34 20.26
N GLU A 153 13.10 12.05 20.46
CA GLU A 153 13.19 11.08 19.38
C GLU A 153 12.44 9.81 19.75
N PHE A 154 12.09 9.02 18.76
CA PHE A 154 11.72 7.64 18.97
C PHE A 154 12.24 6.77 17.86
N SER A 155 12.49 5.51 18.16
CA SER A 155 12.67 4.46 17.16
C SER A 155 11.51 3.48 17.19
N GLY A 156 11.17 2.91 16.04
CA GLY A 156 10.14 1.87 15.94
C GLY A 156 10.24 1.13 14.62
N GLU A 157 9.68 -0.08 14.58
CA GLU A 157 9.64 -0.91 13.38
C GLU A 157 8.51 -0.45 12.46
N LEU A 158 8.80 -0.29 11.18
CA LEU A 158 7.78 0.07 10.19
C LEU A 158 6.87 -1.11 9.90
N SER A 159 5.57 -0.95 10.08
CA SER A 159 4.56 -1.90 9.67
C SER A 159 3.63 -1.24 8.64
N PRO A 160 3.56 -1.76 7.41
CA PRO A 160 2.74 -1.17 6.35
C PRO A 160 1.26 -1.12 6.74
N ILE A 161 0.60 -0.04 6.36
CA ILE A 161 -0.84 0.13 6.50
C ILE A 161 -1.47 -0.35 5.19
N TYR A 162 -2.18 -1.46 5.27
CA TYR A 162 -2.89 -2.04 4.13
C TYR A 162 -4.36 -1.73 4.23
N GLU A 163 -4.96 -1.30 3.13
CA GLU A 163 -6.41 -1.25 3.03
C GLU A 163 -6.92 -2.66 2.67
N ARG A 164 -8.16 -2.97 3.08
CA ARG A 164 -8.82 -4.22 2.66
C ARG A 164 -9.78 -3.92 1.53
N THR A 165 -9.21 -3.51 0.40
CA THR A 165 -9.98 -3.25 -0.81
C THR A 165 -10.17 -4.56 -1.57
N LEU A 166 -11.42 -4.97 -1.75
CA LEU A 166 -11.75 -6.19 -2.50
C LEU A 166 -11.37 -5.99 -3.98
N ALA A 167 -10.52 -6.86 -4.50
CA ALA A 167 -10.18 -6.92 -5.92
C ALA A 167 -11.22 -7.72 -6.69
N ASP A 168 -11.53 -8.92 -6.20
CA ASP A 168 -12.41 -9.88 -6.87
C ASP A 168 -13.00 -10.88 -5.87
N SER A 169 -14.04 -11.59 -6.26
CA SER A 169 -14.66 -12.66 -5.46
C SER A 169 -15.18 -13.76 -6.36
N VAL A 170 -14.80 -15.01 -6.06
CA VAL A 170 -15.26 -16.20 -6.80
C VAL A 170 -15.91 -17.19 -5.86
N SER A 171 -16.78 -18.03 -6.41
CA SER A 171 -17.35 -19.14 -5.64
C SER A 171 -17.37 -20.44 -6.44
N VAL A 172 -17.16 -21.55 -5.73
CA VAL A 172 -17.15 -22.91 -6.29
C VAL A 172 -17.79 -23.87 -5.31
N THR A 173 -18.20 -25.04 -5.80
CA THR A 173 -18.69 -26.12 -4.94
C THR A 173 -17.62 -27.22 -4.87
N ILE A 174 -17.16 -27.54 -3.67
CA ILE A 174 -16.24 -28.63 -3.38
C ILE A 174 -16.89 -29.51 -2.31
N ASP A 175 -16.96 -30.82 -2.56
CA ASP A 175 -17.58 -31.80 -1.66
C ASP A 175 -19.03 -31.43 -1.26
N ASN A 176 -19.81 -30.95 -2.24
CA ASN A 176 -21.18 -30.43 -2.06
C ASN A 176 -21.29 -29.24 -1.09
N LYS A 177 -20.19 -28.57 -0.77
CA LYS A 177 -20.15 -27.36 0.04
C LYS A 177 -19.69 -26.19 -0.81
N LYS A 178 -20.36 -25.05 -0.64
CA LYS A 178 -19.96 -23.81 -1.29
C LYS A 178 -18.70 -23.26 -0.63
N VAL A 179 -17.72 -22.89 -1.44
CA VAL A 179 -16.53 -22.15 -1.07
C VAL A 179 -16.63 -20.78 -1.72
N LEU A 180 -16.51 -19.72 -0.93
CA LEU A 180 -16.38 -18.34 -1.39
C LEU A 180 -14.95 -17.90 -1.13
N ILE A 181 -14.30 -17.29 -2.12
CA ILE A 181 -12.94 -16.77 -2.02
C ILE A 181 -12.96 -15.32 -2.45
N ASP A 182 -12.67 -14.44 -1.50
CA ASP A 182 -12.50 -13.02 -1.71
C ASP A 182 -11.00 -12.71 -1.84
N LEU A 183 -10.61 -12.02 -2.90
CA LEU A 183 -9.24 -11.58 -3.15
C LEU A 183 -9.14 -10.09 -2.85
N TYR A 184 -8.16 -9.67 -2.07
CA TYR A 184 -7.90 -8.26 -1.79
C TYR A 184 -6.75 -7.71 -2.64
N GLN A 185 -6.82 -6.42 -2.96
CA GLN A 185 -5.92 -5.75 -3.91
C GLN A 185 -4.47 -5.65 -3.44
N ASP A 186 -4.25 -5.41 -2.14
CA ASP A 186 -2.92 -5.07 -1.64
C ASP A 186 -2.03 -6.30 -1.43
N TYR A 187 -0.80 -6.21 -1.93
CA TYR A 187 0.25 -7.20 -1.66
C TYR A 187 0.83 -7.00 -0.26
N ARG A 188 0.91 -8.08 0.53
CA ARG A 188 1.25 -8.03 1.97
C ARG A 188 2.41 -8.92 2.33
N ILE A 189 3.15 -8.54 3.37
CA ILE A 189 4.05 -9.44 4.11
C ILE A 189 3.22 -10.12 5.19
N ASN A 190 3.45 -11.41 5.38
CA ASN A 190 2.93 -12.16 6.51
C ASN A 190 3.53 -11.62 7.80
N ASP A 191 2.71 -11.02 8.66
CA ASP A 191 3.06 -10.52 9.98
C ASP A 191 3.09 -11.63 11.05
N GLY A 192 3.00 -12.89 10.63
CA GLY A 192 2.88 -14.06 11.50
C GLY A 192 1.45 -14.47 11.81
N THR A 193 0.45 -13.74 11.30
CA THR A 193 -0.98 -14.04 11.54
C THR A 193 -1.65 -14.77 10.37
N MET A 194 -1.03 -14.85 9.18
CA MET A 194 -1.69 -15.32 7.97
C MET A 194 -0.89 -16.39 7.22
N GLY A 195 -1.22 -17.67 7.43
CA GLY A 195 -0.73 -18.79 6.62
C GLY A 195 0.80 -18.99 6.64
N VAL A 196 1.29 -19.75 5.64
CA VAL A 196 2.69 -20.24 5.58
C VAL A 196 3.60 -19.35 4.72
N HIS A 197 3.04 -18.62 3.76
CA HIS A 197 3.84 -17.81 2.83
C HIS A 197 4.34 -16.52 3.51
N PRO A 198 5.59 -16.09 3.25
CA PRO A 198 6.15 -14.88 3.87
C PRO A 198 5.54 -13.59 3.30
N GLU A 199 4.96 -13.65 2.11
CA GLU A 199 4.29 -12.54 1.42
C GLU A 199 3.31 -13.08 0.37
N GLY A 200 2.33 -12.25 -0.01
CA GLY A 200 1.26 -12.65 -0.91
C GLY A 200 0.11 -11.65 -0.98
N PHE A 201 -0.90 -11.97 -1.79
CA PHE A 201 -2.20 -11.29 -1.71
C PHE A 201 -3.08 -11.95 -0.64
N ASP A 202 -3.87 -11.13 0.05
CA ASP A 202 -4.82 -11.60 1.06
C ASP A 202 -6.03 -12.26 0.37
N LEU A 203 -6.32 -13.49 0.79
CA LEU A 203 -7.49 -14.26 0.42
C LEU A 203 -8.35 -14.50 1.65
N ARG A 204 -9.62 -14.12 1.60
CA ARG A 204 -10.60 -14.59 2.58
C ARG A 204 -11.38 -15.75 1.99
N VAL A 205 -11.18 -16.93 2.59
CA VAL A 205 -11.84 -18.16 2.20
C VAL A 205 -12.94 -18.48 3.20
N ASN A 206 -14.18 -18.59 2.74
CA ASN A 206 -15.31 -19.07 3.52
C ASN A 206 -15.79 -20.39 2.93
N TRP A 207 -15.55 -21.48 3.66
CA TRP A 207 -15.98 -22.82 3.28
C TRP A 207 -17.18 -23.22 4.13
N LEU A 208 -18.34 -23.33 3.49
CA LEU A 208 -19.61 -23.54 4.18
C LEU A 208 -19.59 -24.86 4.98
N GLY A 209 -19.71 -24.73 6.31
CA GLY A 209 -19.64 -25.86 7.25
C GLY A 209 -18.25 -26.07 7.89
N HIS A 210 -17.21 -25.42 7.38
CA HIS A 210 -15.84 -25.47 7.93
C HIS A 210 -15.37 -24.13 8.52
N GLY A 211 -16.02 -23.02 8.11
CA GLY A 211 -15.80 -21.69 8.66
C GLY A 211 -15.10 -20.74 7.68
N GLN A 212 -14.52 -19.67 8.22
CA GLN A 212 -13.84 -18.64 7.44
C GLN A 212 -12.39 -18.48 7.92
N LYS A 213 -11.46 -18.31 6.98
CA LYS A 213 -10.06 -17.97 7.25
C LYS A 213 -9.55 -16.92 6.27
N ASP A 214 -8.69 -16.05 6.78
CA ASP A 214 -7.91 -15.12 5.97
C ASP A 214 -6.51 -15.76 5.77
N LEU A 215 -6.06 -15.84 4.53
CA LEU A 215 -4.86 -16.55 4.07
C LEU A 215 -4.02 -15.64 3.18
N LEU A 216 -2.73 -15.90 3.06
CA LEU A 216 -1.89 -15.28 2.04
C LEU A 216 -1.63 -16.27 0.91
N THR A 217 -1.77 -15.83 -0.33
CA THR A 217 -1.43 -16.64 -1.50
C THR A 217 -0.11 -16.26 -2.12
N TYR A 218 0.68 -17.28 -2.47
CA TYR A 218 1.97 -17.12 -3.12
C TYR A 218 1.85 -16.63 -4.56
N THR A 219 2.72 -15.70 -4.96
CA THR A 219 2.76 -15.09 -6.30
C THR A 219 3.95 -15.53 -7.15
N GLY A 220 4.75 -16.50 -6.72
CA GLY A 220 5.89 -16.98 -7.52
C GLY A 220 7.17 -16.14 -7.41
N GLY A 221 7.20 -15.12 -6.53
CA GLY A 221 8.32 -14.17 -6.44
C GLY A 221 8.31 -13.09 -7.52
N SER A 222 7.20 -12.95 -8.25
CA SER A 222 6.99 -11.92 -9.29
C SER A 222 6.53 -10.57 -8.72
N CYS A 223 6.43 -10.44 -7.40
CA CYS A 223 6.09 -9.21 -6.71
C CYS A 223 6.74 -9.19 -5.33
N TYR A 224 7.23 -8.03 -4.92
CA TYR A 224 7.75 -7.79 -3.57
C TYR A 224 6.96 -6.68 -2.87
N VAL A 225 6.90 -6.72 -1.54
CA VAL A 225 6.28 -5.62 -0.79
C VAL A 225 7.05 -4.32 -0.99
N GLY A 226 6.30 -3.26 -1.26
CA GLY A 226 6.84 -1.94 -1.60
C GLY A 226 6.94 -1.70 -3.11
N GLU A 227 6.76 -2.73 -3.94
CA GLU A 227 6.68 -2.55 -5.40
C GLU A 227 5.30 -2.07 -5.87
N GLY A 228 4.29 -2.04 -4.99
CA GLY A 228 2.98 -1.52 -5.33
C GLY A 228 2.18 -2.41 -6.27
N CYS A 229 2.42 -3.73 -6.25
CA CYS A 229 1.60 -4.65 -7.02
C CYS A 229 0.15 -4.65 -6.53
N LYS A 230 -0.78 -4.78 -7.46
CA LYS A 230 -2.21 -4.79 -7.17
C LYS A 230 -2.88 -5.99 -7.79
N ALA A 231 -3.55 -6.79 -6.97
CA ALA A 231 -4.39 -7.88 -7.46
C ALA A 231 -5.56 -7.31 -8.26
N VAL A 232 -5.90 -7.98 -9.36
CA VAL A 232 -6.96 -7.56 -10.28
C VAL A 232 -8.07 -8.60 -10.35
N ALA A 233 -7.72 -9.88 -10.41
CA ALA A 233 -8.71 -10.94 -10.58
C ALA A 233 -8.22 -12.26 -9.97
N LEU A 234 -9.18 -13.07 -9.54
CA LEU A 234 -8.97 -14.44 -9.10
C LEU A 234 -9.50 -15.38 -10.18
N LYS A 235 -8.61 -16.12 -10.85
CA LYS A 235 -9.00 -17.09 -11.86
C LYS A 235 -9.20 -18.43 -11.20
N LEU A 236 -10.34 -19.05 -11.46
CA LEU A 236 -10.65 -20.40 -11.03
C LEU A 236 -10.77 -21.32 -12.25
N THR A 237 -9.98 -22.39 -12.27
CA THR A 237 -9.99 -23.39 -13.34
C THR A 237 -10.37 -24.74 -12.76
N THR A 238 -11.25 -25.47 -13.45
CA THR A 238 -11.66 -26.83 -13.05
C THR A 238 -11.16 -27.83 -14.08
N GLU A 239 -10.48 -28.87 -13.62
CA GLU A 239 -9.96 -29.94 -14.47
C GLU A 239 -10.40 -31.31 -13.97
N ILE A 240 -10.58 -32.25 -14.89
CA ILE A 240 -10.82 -33.65 -14.57
C ILE A 240 -9.49 -34.37 -14.82
N LEU A 241 -8.75 -34.68 -13.76
CA LEU A 241 -7.44 -35.31 -13.85
C LEU A 241 -7.58 -36.83 -13.90
N PRO A 242 -7.11 -37.53 -14.95
CA PRO A 242 -7.11 -38.99 -14.97
C PRO A 242 -6.16 -39.55 -13.89
N PRO A 243 -6.51 -40.63 -13.14
CA PRO A 243 -7.74 -41.42 -13.16
C PRO A 243 -8.82 -40.94 -12.15
N ALA A 244 -8.65 -39.77 -11.54
CA ALA A 244 -9.62 -39.23 -10.59
C ALA A 244 -10.95 -38.90 -11.28
N MET A 245 -12.06 -39.40 -10.74
CA MET A 245 -13.40 -39.07 -11.23
C MET A 245 -13.90 -37.72 -10.70
N GLU A 246 -13.21 -37.13 -9.72
CA GLU A 246 -13.62 -35.86 -9.14
C GLU A 246 -12.92 -34.68 -9.83
N PRO A 247 -13.65 -33.57 -10.06
CA PRO A 247 -13.04 -32.35 -10.56
C PRO A 247 -12.04 -31.81 -9.53
N GLU A 248 -10.84 -31.46 -10.01
CA GLU A 248 -9.86 -30.72 -9.24
C GLU A 248 -9.96 -29.23 -9.59
N HIS A 249 -10.02 -28.40 -8.56
CA HIS A 249 -10.14 -26.96 -8.72
C HIS A 249 -8.82 -26.27 -8.40
N PHE A 250 -8.42 -25.38 -9.29
CA PHE A 250 -7.19 -24.61 -9.17
C PHE A 250 -7.50 -23.13 -9.19
N TYR A 251 -6.65 -22.37 -8.53
CA TYR A 251 -6.74 -20.92 -8.54
C TYR A 251 -5.41 -20.26 -8.91
N GLU A 252 -5.51 -19.09 -9.55
CA GLU A 252 -4.41 -18.21 -9.93
C GLU A 252 -4.82 -16.76 -9.67
N VAL A 253 -3.90 -15.93 -9.19
CA VAL A 253 -4.11 -14.50 -9.02
C VAL A 253 -3.52 -13.77 -10.20
N GLU A 254 -4.35 -12.99 -10.87
CA GLU A 254 -3.92 -11.99 -11.84
C GLU A 254 -3.65 -10.67 -11.12
N PHE A 255 -2.51 -10.06 -11.38
CA PHE A 255 -2.12 -8.79 -10.75
C PHE A 255 -1.34 -7.90 -11.70
N MET A 256 -1.29 -6.61 -11.38
CA MET A 256 -0.46 -5.63 -12.08
C MET A 256 0.78 -5.36 -11.24
N ASP A 257 1.95 -5.40 -11.87
CA ASP A 257 3.19 -4.94 -11.24
C ASP A 257 3.30 -3.41 -11.26
N ARG A 258 4.38 -2.88 -10.67
CA ARG A 258 4.65 -1.45 -10.60
C ARG A 258 4.68 -0.77 -11.97
N SER A 259 5.16 -1.47 -12.98
CA SER A 259 5.29 -0.98 -14.35
C SER A 259 3.97 -1.06 -15.12
N GLY A 260 2.91 -1.56 -14.49
CA GLY A 260 1.61 -1.74 -15.10
C GLY A 260 1.58 -2.93 -16.05
N TYR A 261 2.52 -3.88 -15.95
CA TYR A 261 2.41 -5.13 -16.67
C TYR A 261 1.57 -6.13 -15.88
N LYS A 262 0.75 -6.86 -16.62
CA LYS A 262 -0.09 -7.90 -16.08
C LYS A 262 0.72 -9.17 -15.89
N GLN A 263 0.67 -9.70 -14.67
CA GLN A 263 1.31 -10.93 -14.24
C GLN A 263 0.25 -11.92 -13.76
N ILE A 264 0.62 -13.20 -13.66
CA ILE A 264 -0.24 -14.27 -13.15
C ILE A 264 0.59 -15.08 -12.16
N SER A 265 0.04 -15.36 -10.99
CA SER A 265 0.68 -16.23 -9.99
C SER A 265 0.82 -17.66 -10.50
N PRO A 266 1.66 -18.48 -9.87
CA PRO A 266 1.60 -19.92 -10.05
C PRO A 266 0.18 -20.44 -9.80
N ARG A 267 -0.16 -21.51 -10.50
CA ARG A 267 -1.41 -22.24 -10.35
C ARG A 267 -1.34 -23.14 -9.12
N LEU A 268 -2.29 -22.99 -8.21
CA LEU A 268 -2.33 -23.70 -6.93
C LEU A 268 -3.62 -24.51 -6.79
N SER A 269 -3.55 -25.69 -6.15
CA SER A 269 -4.75 -26.49 -5.85
C SER A 269 -5.55 -25.81 -4.75
N LEU A 270 -6.85 -25.61 -5.01
CA LEU A 270 -7.78 -25.11 -4.01
C LEU A 270 -8.07 -26.18 -2.95
N ARG A 271 -8.08 -27.46 -3.32
CA ARG A 271 -8.32 -28.56 -2.37
C ARG A 271 -7.19 -28.67 -1.37
N ASP A 272 -5.93 -28.56 -1.81
CA ASP A 272 -4.78 -28.55 -0.90
C ASP A 272 -4.84 -27.35 0.05
N LEU A 273 -5.13 -26.15 -0.48
CA LEU A 273 -5.31 -24.95 0.35
C LEU A 273 -6.39 -25.16 1.42
N LEU A 274 -7.52 -25.75 1.07
CA LEU A 274 -8.61 -26.02 2.01
C LEU A 274 -8.23 -27.06 3.06
N ASN A 275 -7.62 -28.18 2.66
CA ASN A 275 -7.25 -29.26 3.56
C ASN A 275 -6.15 -28.86 4.55
N GLU A 276 -5.21 -28.02 4.14
CA GLU A 276 -4.15 -27.50 5.01
C GLU A 276 -4.70 -26.52 6.06
N ASN A 277 -5.75 -25.78 5.71
CA ASN A 277 -6.21 -24.66 6.51
C ASN A 277 -7.51 -24.93 7.28
N PHE A 278 -8.33 -25.88 6.87
CA PHE A 278 -9.57 -26.22 7.56
C PHE A 278 -9.50 -27.64 8.09
N PRO A 279 -9.77 -27.85 9.40
CA PRO A 279 -9.75 -29.20 9.96
C PRO A 279 -10.79 -30.08 9.24
N PRO A 280 -10.52 -31.39 9.11
CA PRO A 280 -11.53 -32.33 8.64
C PRO A 280 -12.75 -32.25 9.57
N THR A 281 -13.93 -32.15 8.98
CA THR A 281 -15.18 -32.18 9.72
C THR A 281 -15.36 -33.58 10.32
N PRO A 282 -15.69 -33.71 11.62
CA PRO A 282 -15.98 -35.00 12.25
C PRO A 282 -17.25 -35.65 11.71
#